data_AF-A0A925PFU2-F1
#
_entry.id   AF-A0A925PFU2-F1
#
_cell.length_a   1.000
_cell.length_b   1.000
_cell.length_c   1.000
_cell.angle_alpha   90.00
_cell.angle_beta   90.00
_cell.angle_gamma   90.00
#
_symmetry.space_group_name_H-M   'P 1'
#
loop_
_entity.id
_entity.type
_entity.pdbx_description
1 polymer ?
#
loop_
_entity_poly.entity_id
_entity_poly.type
_entity_poly.pdbx_seq_one_letter_code
_entity_poly.pdbx_strand_id
1 'polypeptide(L)'
;MGNNKQVWQSLLACVAVYAVMQTLITLDVIGAFWQLNIVLVCINIILAVSLNLINGFTGQFSIGHAGFMAVGAYVGAVLTVKLQLPFMVAILGGA
;
A
#
# COMPACT_ATOMS: atom_id res chain seq x y z
N MET A 1 5.62 29.15 -15.10
CA MET A 1 4.47 29.00 -16.02
C MET A 1 4.86 28.10 -17.20
N GLY A 2 5.37 26.89 -16.93
CA GLY A 2 5.92 26.00 -17.95
C GLY A 2 5.72 24.55 -17.57
N ASN A 3 5.39 23.71 -18.57
CA ASN A 3 5.29 22.24 -18.54
C ASN A 3 3.92 21.54 -18.36
N ASN A 4 2.79 22.18 -18.67
CA ASN A 4 1.51 21.45 -18.79
C ASN A 4 1.51 20.37 -19.88
N LYS A 5 2.26 20.53 -20.98
CA LYS A 5 2.36 19.52 -22.04
C LYS A 5 3.14 18.27 -21.59
N GLN A 6 4.14 18.43 -20.72
CA GLN A 6 4.97 17.33 -20.23
C GLN A 6 4.21 16.46 -19.21
N VAL A 7 3.43 17.08 -18.34
CA VAL A 7 2.56 16.35 -17.38
C VAL A 7 1.50 15.53 -18.15
N TRP A 8 0.91 16.10 -19.20
CA TRP A 8 -0.08 15.38 -20.01
C TRP A 8 0.54 14.20 -20.78
N GLN A 9 1.79 14.34 -21.23
CA GLN A 9 2.55 13.24 -21.84
C GLN A 9 2.88 12.13 -20.83
N SER A 10 3.27 12.48 -19.59
CA SER A 10 3.49 11.48 -18.52
C SER A 10 2.21 10.76 -18.13
N LEU A 11 1.08 11.46 -18.04
CA LEU A 11 -0.22 10.85 -17.75
C LEU A 11 -0.67 9.90 -18.87
N LEU A 12 -0.52 10.31 -20.13
CA LEU A 12 -0.78 9.44 -21.29
C LEU A 12 0.13 8.21 -21.30
N ALA A 13 1.41 8.36 -20.94
CA ALA A 13 2.34 7.24 -20.83
C ALA A 13 1.94 6.26 -19.72
N CYS A 14 1.54 6.75 -18.54
CA CYS A 14 1.05 5.89 -17.45
C CYS A 14 -0.21 5.12 -17.84
N VAL A 15 -1.17 5.78 -18.51
CA VAL A 15 -2.41 5.14 -18.98
C VAL A 15 -2.11 4.10 -20.05
N ALA A 16 -1.19 4.38 -20.98
CA ALA A 16 -0.78 3.42 -22.01
C ALA A 16 -0.12 2.18 -21.41
N VAL A 17 0.79 2.34 -20.44
CA VAL A 17 1.44 1.21 -19.75
C VAL A 17 0.42 0.37 -18.99
N TYR A 18 -0.53 1.00 -18.29
CA TYR A 18 -1.60 0.29 -17.59
C TYR A 18 -2.49 -0.49 -18.56
N ALA A 19 -2.90 0.12 -19.67
CA ALA A 19 -3.73 -0.53 -20.69
C ALA A 19 -3.02 -1.74 -21.31
N VAL A 20 -1.73 -1.62 -21.64
CA VAL A 20 -0.93 -2.73 -22.18
C VAL A 20 -0.84 -3.88 -21.17
N MET A 21 -0.52 -3.57 -19.91
CA MET A 21 -0.48 -4.58 -18.85
C MET A 21 -1.84 -5.27 -18.65
N GLN A 22 -2.93 -4.50 -18.65
CA GLN A 22 -4.29 -5.02 -18.51
C GLN A 22 -4.67 -5.96 -19.67
N THR A 23 -4.33 -5.59 -20.91
CA THR A 23 -4.58 -6.46 -22.07
C THR A 23 -3.77 -7.75 -22.02
N LEU A 24 -2.51 -7.69 -21.56
CA LEU A 24 -1.66 -8.88 -21.40
C LEU A 24 -2.18 -9.85 -20.33
N ILE A 25 -2.77 -9.32 -19.25
CA ILE A 25 -3.40 -10.13 -18.19
C ILE A 25 -4.72 -10.75 -18.70
N THR A 26 -5.50 -10.02 -19.50
CA THR A 26 -6.81 -10.48 -20.00
C THR A 26 -6.68 -11.55 -21.09
N LEU A 27 -5.56 -11.59 -21.79
CA LEU A 27 -5.26 -12.60 -22.83
C LEU A 27 -4.77 -13.94 -22.27
N ASP A 28 -4.77 -14.12 -20.94
CA ASP A 28 -4.41 -15.35 -20.22
C ASP A 28 -3.00 -15.91 -20.55
N VAL A 29 -2.14 -15.08 -21.14
CA VAL A 29 -0.73 -15.42 -21.43
C VAL A 29 0.09 -15.55 -20.14
N ILE A 30 -0.38 -14.92 -19.06
CA ILE A 30 0.28 -14.85 -17.75
C ILE A 30 -0.47 -15.79 -16.80
N GLY A 31 0.01 -17.02 -16.64
CA GLY A 31 -0.57 -17.97 -15.68
C GLY A 31 -0.61 -17.41 -14.25
N ALA A 32 -1.54 -17.91 -13.41
CA ALA A 32 -1.81 -17.41 -12.06
C ALA A 32 -0.56 -17.21 -11.17
N PHE A 33 0.47 -18.03 -11.35
CA PHE A 33 1.77 -17.89 -10.67
C PHE A 33 2.47 -16.56 -11.01
N TRP A 34 2.55 -16.21 -12.29
CA TRP A 34 3.20 -14.99 -12.76
C TRP A 34 2.38 -13.75 -12.43
N GLN A 35 1.05 -13.85 -12.44
CA GLN A 35 0.17 -12.77 -12.02
C GLN A 35 0.41 -12.42 -10.53
N LEU A 36 0.45 -13.44 -9.66
CA LEU A 36 0.78 -13.25 -8.24
C LEU A 36 2.16 -12.62 -8.04
N ASN A 37 3.15 -13.07 -8.82
CA ASN A 37 4.51 -12.54 -8.73
C ASN A 37 4.59 -11.07 -9.15
N ILE A 38 3.94 -10.69 -10.26
CA ILE A 38 3.86 -9.29 -10.72
C ILE A 38 3.18 -8.41 -9.66
N VAL A 39 2.06 -8.88 -9.08
CA VAL A 39 1.36 -8.15 -8.02
C VAL A 39 2.24 -7.97 -6.79
N LEU A 40 2.94 -9.02 -6.35
CA LEU A 40 3.89 -8.95 -5.23
C LEU A 40 5.04 -7.99 -5.52
N VAL A 41 5.60 -8.01 -6.73
CA VAL A 41 6.64 -7.07 -7.15
C VAL A 41 6.11 -5.63 -7.10
N CYS A 42 4.91 -5.36 -7.62
CA CYS A 42 4.28 -4.04 -7.53
C CYS A 42 4.08 -3.58 -6.08
N ILE A 43 3.59 -4.45 -5.20
CA ILE A 43 3.42 -4.14 -3.78
C ILE A 43 4.77 -3.80 -3.14
N ASN A 44 5.81 -4.59 -3.41
CA ASN A 44 7.16 -4.34 -2.88
C ASN A 44 7.77 -3.04 -3.42
N ILE A 45 7.52 -2.69 -4.69
CA ILE A 45 7.93 -1.40 -5.26
C ILE A 45 7.22 -0.24 -4.55
N ILE A 46 5.90 -0.34 -4.34
CA ILE A 46 5.14 0.69 -3.61
C ILE A 46 5.66 0.83 -2.18
N LEU A 47 5.93 -0.30 -1.50
CA LEU A 47 6.48 -0.31 -0.15
C LEU A 47 7.87 0.35 -0.11
N ALA A 48 8.77 -0.02 -1.04
CA ALA A 48 10.10 0.56 -1.14
C ALA A 48 10.06 2.05 -1.46
N VAL A 49 9.20 2.49 -2.37
CA VAL A 49 9.00 3.91 -2.69
C VAL A 49 8.42 4.67 -1.50
N SER A 50 7.46 4.09 -0.79
CA SER A 50 6.88 4.68 0.42
C SER A 50 7.92 4.83 1.52
N LEU A 51 8.74 3.81 1.75
CA LEU A 51 9.84 3.84 2.71
C LEU A 51 10.91 4.86 2.30
N ASN A 52 11.26 4.91 1.01
CA ASN A 52 12.20 5.89 0.46
C ASN A 52 11.64 7.32 0.52
N LEU A 53 10.32 7.49 0.42
CA LEU A 53 9.68 8.80 0.56
C LEU A 53 9.74 9.29 2.02
N ILE A 54 9.39 8.43 2.97
CA ILE A 54 9.40 8.73 4.41
C ILE A 54 10.85 8.96 4.90
N ASN A 55 11.75 8.04 4.56
CA ASN A 55 13.15 8.08 5.01
C ASN A 55 13.98 9.11 4.23
N GLY A 56 13.69 9.32 2.95
CA GLY A 56 14.48 10.18 2.06
C GLY A 56 14.02 11.63 2.02
N PHE A 57 12.72 11.92 2.00
CA PHE A 57 12.21 13.30 1.85
C PHE A 57 11.79 13.93 3.18
N THR A 58 11.26 13.15 4.13
CA THR A 58 10.88 13.67 5.46
C THR A 58 11.95 13.38 6.51
N GLY A 59 12.90 12.47 6.23
CA GLY A 59 14.02 12.14 7.13
C GLY A 59 13.59 11.42 8.42
N GLN A 60 12.33 11.00 8.52
CA GLN A 60 11.77 10.41 9.74
C GLN A 60 11.80 8.89 9.64
N PHE A 61 12.89 8.28 10.09
CA PHE A 61 13.03 6.82 10.22
C PHE A 61 12.04 6.22 11.26
N SER A 62 11.39 7.07 12.04
CA SER A 62 10.55 6.68 13.18
C SER A 62 9.07 6.99 12.95
N ILE A 63 8.47 6.26 12.02
CA ILE A 63 7.01 6.02 11.99
C ILE A 63 6.65 4.76 12.81
N GLY A 64 7.63 4.14 13.48
CA GLY A 64 7.41 3.02 14.40
C GLY A 64 6.27 3.28 15.38
N HIS A 65 6.14 4.51 15.89
CA HIS A 65 5.03 4.89 16.77
C HIS A 65 3.65 4.80 16.10
N ALA A 66 3.49 5.24 14.85
CA ALA A 66 2.22 5.11 14.14
C ALA A 66 1.96 3.66 13.67
N GLY A 67 3.02 2.91 13.36
CA GLY A 67 2.94 1.48 13.06
C GLY A 67 2.48 0.66 14.27
N PHE A 68 3.07 0.87 15.44
CA PHE A 68 2.64 0.24 16.68
C PHE A 68 1.23 0.69 17.11
N MET A 69 0.89 1.97 16.92
CA MET A 69 -0.46 2.47 17.18
C MET A 69 -1.51 1.83 16.27
N ALA A 70 -1.21 1.59 14.98
CA ALA A 70 -2.13 0.93 14.06
C ALA A 70 -2.35 -0.55 14.41
N VAL A 71 -1.28 -1.26 14.78
CA VAL A 71 -1.37 -2.68 15.21
C VAL A 71 -2.16 -2.79 16.51
N GLY A 72 -1.88 -1.93 17.49
CA GLY A 72 -2.61 -1.89 18.76
C GLY A 72 -4.11 -1.60 18.59
N ALA A 73 -4.44 -0.58 17.78
CA ALA A 73 -5.83 -0.26 17.46
C ALA A 73 -6.56 -1.43 16.76
N TYR A 74 -5.87 -2.17 15.89
CA TYR A 74 -6.43 -3.36 15.24
C TYR A 74 -6.72 -4.48 16.25
N VAL A 75 -5.80 -4.76 17.18
CA VAL A 75 -6.00 -5.75 18.24
C VAL A 75 -7.18 -5.36 19.15
N GLY A 76 -7.25 -4.11 19.58
CA GLY A 76 -8.37 -3.60 20.38
C GLY A 76 -9.72 -3.69 19.65
N ALA A 77 -9.75 -3.39 18.35
CA ALA A 77 -10.95 -3.53 17.52
C ALA A 77 -11.39 -4.99 17.39
N VAL A 78 -10.46 -5.93 17.18
CA VAL A 78 -10.78 -7.36 17.12
C VAL A 78 -11.31 -7.87 18.46
N LEU A 79 -10.69 -7.50 19.58
CA LEU A 79 -11.18 -7.87 20.92
C LEU A 79 -12.59 -7.33 21.20
N THR A 80 -12.89 -6.12 20.72
CA THR A 80 -14.22 -5.51 20.88
C THR A 80 -15.26 -6.16 19.97
N VAL A 81 -14.94 -6.36 18.69
CA VAL A 81 -15.91 -6.80 17.66
C VAL A 81 -16.11 -8.31 17.65
N LYS A 82 -15.04 -9.11 17.84
CA LYS A 82 -15.09 -10.58 17.76
C LYS A 82 -15.33 -11.23 19.12
N LEU A 83 -14.76 -10.68 20.19
CA LEU A 83 -14.87 -11.25 21.54
C LEU A 83 -15.92 -10.56 22.42
N GLN A 84 -16.55 -9.47 21.96
CA GLN A 84 -17.55 -8.67 22.71
C GLN A 84 -17.09 -8.31 24.14
N LEU A 85 -15.77 -8.14 24.33
CA LEU A 85 -15.21 -7.79 25.62
C LEU A 85 -15.56 -6.34 25.98
N PRO A 86 -15.76 -6.04 27.28
CA PRO A 86 -16.03 -4.68 27.72
C PRO A 86 -14.91 -3.74 27.27
N PHE A 87 -15.29 -2.53 26.86
CA PHE A 87 -14.42 -1.51 26.27
C PHE A 87 -13.08 -1.32 27.01
N MET A 88 -13.10 -1.41 28.34
CA MET A 88 -11.90 -1.27 29.17
C MET A 88 -10.86 -2.38 28.96
N VAL A 89 -11.30 -3.62 28.76
CA VAL A 89 -10.41 -4.79 28.56
C VAL A 89 -9.87 -4.81 27.13
N ALA A 90 -10.69 -4.38 26.17
CA ALA A 90 -10.27 -4.27 24.77
C ALA A 90 -9.22 -3.17 24.55
N ILE A 91 -9.30 -2.06 25.30
CA ILE A 91 -8.25 -1.03 25.28
C ILE A 91 -6.95 -1.54 25.90
N LEU A 92 -6.99 -2.20 27.07
CA LEU A 92 -5.77 -2.71 27.71
C LEU A 92 -5.10 -3.84 26.91
N GLY A 93 -5.86 -4.60 26.11
CA GLY A 93 -5.31 -5.63 25.22
C GLY A 93 -4.79 -5.10 23.89
N GLY A 94 -5.16 -3.88 23.51
CA GLY A 94 -4.76 -3.22 22.26
C GLY A 94 -3.86 -1.99 22.42
N ALA A 95 -3.62 -1.51 23.63
CA ALA A 95 -2.64 -0.45 23.93
C ALA A 95 -1.26 -1.05 24.17
#